data_AF-A0A1V6FAT2-F1
#
_entry.id   AF-A0A1V6FAT2-F1
#
_cell.length_a   1.000
_cell.length_b   1.000
_cell.length_c   1.000
_cell.angle_alpha   90.00
_cell.angle_beta   90.00
_cell.angle_gamma   90.00
#
_symmetry.space_group_name_H-M   'P 1'
#
loop_
_entity.id
_entity.type
_entity.pdbx_description
1 polymer ?
#
loop_
_entity_poly.entity_id
_entity_poly.type
_entity_poly.pdbx_seq_one_letter_code
_entity_poly.pdbx_strand_id
1 'polypeptide(L)'
;MKRKYLLGLAVAALLLTGCDKITAEPVDLDKTVLIDELSDVVNNTLENVYKKYHDSPNFKQYVLDEVLLTIAEHEFGAYADLAADNPFKIAVDKRAKHYFYDELLSGSYTYRSIFDEKKYVIERVYGTENSYLVDANGDEVAIGAIDTLAFYKEGLFLPIVNKDNFDDPAFKLVHIDYYKHYMEDRFVDRIYREKLTEKFVLEEQRSTLGRNYARKVEYVAIKNNSNHPTAASALVNAFIDNNILGDQPADFHILANAWRGYVPDFVGNEAALLAASGLKDGGVDKTLIGDIESDFAKIKPNPDLTDTAIEDRFTGSGKYPKEVGKQIEINEVRKQSFVTKDWGIKDGGFSALPEAIRSRLFNIGVANSVDFLKDDGGVLANAGQWLGDDENKKVASTFVRNIHGDYYLVPKTYEKGNNRNFLFFESDTFYIVKIVEAVNTAKLAAKDDDLNSYENFKTEAEITEIIDHVTESLARLEATKTNALNFYMKDLKIVFHDEDVYEFFKEKFPDIFDDEKKKK
;
A
#
# COMPACT_ATOMS: atom_id res chain seq x y z
N MET A 1 -27.02 27.70 -9.92
CA MET A 1 -28.31 27.48 -9.21
C MET A 1 -28.97 26.22 -9.79
N LYS A 2 -28.67 25.06 -9.20
CA LYS A 2 -29.43 23.80 -9.29
C LYS A 2 -29.21 23.11 -7.94
N ARG A 3 -30.23 23.18 -7.08
CA ARG A 3 -30.26 22.55 -5.75
C ARG A 3 -30.24 21.03 -5.95
N LYS A 4 -29.24 20.35 -5.41
CA LYS A 4 -29.33 18.90 -5.17
C LYS A 4 -30.13 18.72 -3.88
N TYR A 5 -31.25 18.03 -4.01
CA TYR A 5 -32.13 17.66 -2.92
C TYR A 5 -31.50 16.48 -2.17
N LEU A 6 -30.99 16.73 -0.96
CA LEU A 6 -30.96 15.73 0.11
C LEU A 6 -32.42 15.56 0.58
N LEU A 7 -33.05 14.45 0.17
CA LEU A 7 -34.36 13.97 0.62
C LEU A 7 -34.17 12.47 0.89
N GLY A 8 -34.32 11.92 2.09
CA GLY A 8 -34.56 12.52 3.39
C GLY A 8 -34.28 11.49 4.48
N LEU A 9 -33.47 11.86 5.46
CA LEU A 9 -33.58 11.32 6.81
C LEU A 9 -34.92 11.77 7.36
N ALA A 10 -35.70 10.82 7.90
CA ALA A 10 -37.01 11.12 8.46
C ALA A 10 -36.92 12.27 9.48
N VAL A 11 -37.63 13.36 9.18
CA VAL A 11 -37.89 14.44 10.11
C VAL A 11 -38.83 13.90 11.18
N ALA A 12 -38.35 13.78 12.41
CA ALA A 12 -39.22 13.67 13.58
C ALA A 12 -38.73 14.63 14.69
N ALA A 13 -39.62 15.55 15.05
CA ALA A 13 -39.58 16.31 16.30
C ALA A 13 -40.71 15.73 17.18
N LEU A 14 -40.54 15.73 18.52
CA LEU A 14 -41.56 15.83 19.59
C LEU A 14 -40.90 15.43 20.94
N LEU A 15 -40.52 16.38 21.82
CA LEU A 15 -41.28 16.95 22.95
C LEU A 15 -41.36 16.11 24.26
N LEU A 16 -40.53 16.55 25.22
CA LEU A 16 -40.82 16.98 26.62
C LEU A 16 -40.95 16.02 27.81
N THR A 17 -40.18 16.40 28.85
CA THR A 17 -40.28 16.20 30.32
C THR A 17 -39.72 14.89 30.90
N GLY A 18 -38.93 14.87 31.98
CA GLY A 18 -38.57 15.91 32.95
C GLY A 18 -37.25 15.61 33.68
N CYS A 19 -36.83 16.58 34.50
CA CYS A 19 -35.64 16.55 35.35
C CYS A 19 -35.64 15.35 36.31
N ASP A 20 -34.50 14.67 36.46
CA ASP A 20 -33.67 14.77 37.66
C ASP A 20 -32.38 13.94 37.50
N LYS A 21 -31.27 14.49 37.98
CA LYS A 21 -30.01 13.76 38.13
C LYS A 21 -30.22 12.57 39.07
N ILE A 22 -29.95 11.35 38.61
CA ILE A 22 -29.64 10.22 39.50
C ILE A 22 -28.55 9.35 38.84
N THR A 23 -27.44 9.21 39.56
CA THR A 23 -26.43 8.16 39.42
C THR A 23 -27.09 6.78 39.44
N ALA A 24 -26.97 5.99 38.37
CA ALA A 24 -27.35 4.59 38.37
C ALA A 24 -26.49 3.82 37.37
N GLU A 25 -25.83 2.75 37.83
CA GLU A 25 -25.51 1.60 36.97
C GLU A 25 -26.82 1.13 36.30
N PRO A 26 -26.80 0.69 35.02
CA PRO A 26 -28.04 0.34 34.33
C PRO A 26 -28.66 -0.90 34.98
N VAL A 27 -29.88 -0.74 35.52
CA VAL A 27 -30.64 -1.82 36.19
C VAL A 27 -31.51 -2.62 35.21
N ASP A 28 -31.47 -2.31 33.90
CA ASP A 28 -32.16 -3.05 32.84
C ASP A 28 -31.26 -3.13 31.60
N LEU A 29 -30.92 -4.36 31.18
CA LEU A 29 -30.22 -4.66 29.92
C LEU A 29 -30.98 -4.16 28.68
N ASP A 30 -32.30 -3.98 28.79
CA ASP A 30 -33.18 -3.49 27.73
C ASP A 30 -33.08 -1.96 27.53
N LYS A 31 -32.29 -1.25 28.35
CA LYS A 31 -32.09 0.21 28.31
C LYS A 31 -30.63 0.62 28.09
N THR A 32 -29.77 -0.33 27.77
CA THR A 32 -28.32 -0.10 27.60
C THR A 32 -27.99 0.35 26.18
N VAL A 33 -27.28 1.48 26.07
CA VAL A 33 -26.77 2.13 24.84
C VAL A 33 -27.69 1.98 23.61
N LEU A 34 -28.87 2.57 23.69
CA LEU A 34 -29.76 2.74 22.54
C LEU A 34 -29.60 4.15 21.99
N ILE A 35 -29.27 4.26 20.70
CA ILE A 35 -29.27 5.53 20.00
C ILE A 35 -30.66 5.70 19.41
N ASP A 36 -31.43 6.63 19.95
CA ASP A 36 -32.79 6.89 19.48
C ASP A 36 -32.75 7.39 18.01
N GLU A 37 -33.66 6.91 17.17
CA GLU A 37 -33.75 7.14 15.70
C GLU A 37 -32.80 6.31 14.80
N LEU A 38 -31.99 5.40 15.34
CA LEU A 38 -31.33 4.33 14.56
C LEU A 38 -32.29 3.14 14.34
N SER A 39 -32.12 2.38 13.25
CA SER A 39 -33.00 1.24 12.97
C SER A 39 -32.97 0.24 14.14
N ASP A 40 -34.07 -0.48 14.38
CA ASP A 40 -34.14 -1.51 15.43
C ASP A 40 -32.96 -2.51 15.35
N VAL A 41 -32.45 -2.74 14.12
CA VAL A 41 -31.29 -3.59 13.85
C VAL A 41 -30.01 -3.05 14.52
N VAL A 42 -29.74 -1.76 14.40
CA VAL A 42 -28.51 -1.13 14.92
C VAL A 42 -28.53 -1.10 16.44
N ASN A 43 -29.67 -0.79 17.02
CA ASN A 43 -29.87 -0.82 18.45
C ASN A 43 -29.68 -2.24 19.03
N ASN A 44 -30.18 -3.27 18.35
CA ASN A 44 -29.91 -4.67 18.72
C ASN A 44 -28.41 -5.03 18.61
N THR A 45 -27.69 -4.51 17.61
CA THR A 45 -26.25 -4.75 17.46
C THR A 45 -25.44 -4.06 18.54
N LEU A 46 -25.76 -2.81 18.89
CA LEU A 46 -25.13 -2.09 19.99
C LEU A 46 -25.37 -2.77 21.34
N GLU A 47 -26.56 -3.34 21.56
CA GLU A 47 -26.85 -4.16 22.73
C GLU A 47 -25.93 -5.40 22.79
N ASN A 48 -25.69 -6.06 21.66
CA ASN A 48 -24.77 -7.19 21.58
C ASN A 48 -23.31 -6.79 21.81
N VAL A 49 -22.88 -5.64 21.25
CA VAL A 49 -21.55 -5.05 21.51
C VAL A 49 -21.38 -4.75 22.99
N TYR A 50 -22.40 -4.16 23.63
CA TYR A 50 -22.42 -3.91 25.07
C TYR A 50 -22.28 -5.20 25.86
N LYS A 51 -23.15 -6.20 25.63
CA LYS A 51 -23.13 -7.50 26.31
C LYS A 51 -21.78 -8.22 26.20
N LYS A 52 -21.12 -8.09 25.04
CA LYS A 52 -19.89 -8.84 24.75
C LYS A 52 -18.62 -8.10 25.15
N TYR A 53 -18.62 -6.77 25.13
CA TYR A 53 -17.40 -5.98 25.20
C TYR A 53 -17.42 -4.83 26.20
N HIS A 54 -18.49 -4.63 27.00
CA HIS A 54 -18.56 -3.53 27.97
C HIS A 54 -17.32 -3.45 28.89
N ASP A 55 -16.88 -4.60 29.41
CA ASP A 55 -15.73 -4.68 30.32
C ASP A 55 -14.37 -4.63 29.58
N SER A 56 -14.39 -4.52 28.25
CA SER A 56 -13.17 -4.38 27.45
C SER A 56 -12.62 -2.95 27.56
N PRO A 57 -11.30 -2.76 27.69
CA PRO A 57 -10.69 -1.43 27.67
C PRO A 57 -10.98 -0.65 26.38
N ASN A 58 -11.38 -1.33 25.29
CA ASN A 58 -11.71 -0.72 24.00
C ASN A 58 -13.22 -0.57 23.75
N PHE A 59 -14.07 -0.84 24.74
CA PHE A 59 -15.54 -0.80 24.60
C PHE A 59 -16.04 0.44 23.85
N LYS A 60 -15.60 1.63 24.29
CA LYS A 60 -16.05 2.92 23.73
C LYS A 60 -15.67 3.08 22.25
N GLN A 61 -14.52 2.51 21.85
CA GLN A 61 -14.10 2.48 20.45
C GLN A 61 -14.94 1.48 19.64
N TYR A 62 -15.32 0.33 20.19
CA TYR A 62 -16.22 -0.61 19.51
C TYR A 62 -17.59 0.01 19.23
N VAL A 63 -18.15 0.76 20.20
CA VAL A 63 -19.41 1.49 19.99
C VAL A 63 -19.28 2.50 18.84
N LEU A 64 -18.19 3.28 18.80
CA LEU A 64 -17.95 4.21 17.70
C LEU A 64 -17.79 3.50 16.35
N ASP A 65 -17.03 2.41 16.29
CA ASP A 65 -16.83 1.63 15.07
C ASP A 65 -18.15 1.07 14.52
N GLU A 66 -19.05 0.62 15.40
CA GLU A 66 -20.38 0.10 15.03
C GLU A 66 -21.29 1.19 14.46
N VAL A 67 -21.33 2.37 15.10
CA VAL A 67 -22.08 3.53 14.58
C VAL A 67 -21.59 3.92 13.19
N LEU A 68 -20.27 3.95 12.97
CA LEU A 68 -19.69 4.28 11.68
C LEU A 68 -19.95 3.22 10.62
N LEU A 69 -19.93 1.94 11.00
CA LEU A 69 -20.28 0.84 10.11
C LEU A 69 -21.73 0.97 9.64
N THR A 70 -22.66 1.20 10.57
CA THR A 70 -24.08 1.43 10.27
C THR A 70 -24.28 2.58 9.27
N ILE A 71 -23.60 3.71 9.49
CA ILE A 71 -23.67 4.85 8.55
C ILE A 71 -23.14 4.43 7.18
N ALA A 72 -22.02 3.71 7.13
CA ALA A 72 -21.45 3.23 5.87
C ALA A 72 -22.40 2.26 5.16
N GLU A 73 -23.06 1.34 5.86
CA GLU A 73 -24.05 0.43 5.28
C GLU A 73 -25.31 1.15 4.79
N HIS A 74 -25.74 2.23 5.45
CA HIS A 74 -26.81 3.08 4.93
C HIS A 74 -26.39 3.79 3.63
N GLU A 75 -25.15 4.26 3.55
CA GLU A 75 -24.63 4.99 2.38
C GLU A 75 -24.31 4.08 1.19
N PHE A 76 -23.85 2.85 1.44
CA PHE A 76 -23.34 1.95 0.40
C PHE A 76 -24.16 0.67 0.21
N GLY A 77 -25.07 0.36 1.13
CA GLY A 77 -25.74 -0.94 1.24
C GLY A 77 -24.93 -1.94 2.08
N ALA A 78 -25.63 -2.79 2.83
CA ALA A 78 -25.02 -3.86 3.62
C ALA A 78 -24.27 -4.86 2.72
N TYR A 79 -23.07 -5.26 3.12
CA TYR A 79 -22.16 -6.04 2.26
C TYR A 79 -22.76 -7.37 1.77
N ALA A 80 -23.53 -8.03 2.64
CA ALA A 80 -24.18 -9.31 2.34
C ALA A 80 -25.28 -9.19 1.28
N ASP A 81 -25.89 -8.00 1.14
CA ASP A 81 -27.00 -7.74 0.21
C ASP A 81 -26.53 -7.23 -1.16
N LEU A 82 -25.25 -6.88 -1.28
CA LEU A 82 -24.67 -6.39 -2.53
C LEU A 82 -24.43 -7.54 -3.53
N ALA A 83 -24.88 -7.33 -4.77
CA ALA A 83 -24.58 -8.25 -5.86
C ALA A 83 -23.06 -8.35 -6.12
N ALA A 84 -22.59 -9.53 -6.53
CA ALA A 84 -21.17 -9.80 -6.78
C ALA A 84 -20.54 -8.91 -7.86
N ASP A 85 -21.34 -8.40 -8.81
CA ASP A 85 -20.92 -7.49 -9.87
C ASP A 85 -21.05 -6.00 -9.48
N ASN A 86 -21.47 -5.70 -8.25
CA ASN A 86 -21.54 -4.33 -7.77
C ASN A 86 -20.12 -3.71 -7.69
N PRO A 87 -19.88 -2.54 -8.32
CA PRO A 87 -18.55 -1.92 -8.32
C PRO A 87 -17.99 -1.61 -6.93
N PHE A 88 -18.84 -1.25 -5.97
CA PHE A 88 -18.43 -1.00 -4.59
C PHE A 88 -17.99 -2.30 -3.91
N LYS A 89 -18.76 -3.39 -4.06
CA LYS A 89 -18.38 -4.71 -3.51
C LYS A 89 -17.05 -5.19 -4.08
N ILE A 90 -16.85 -5.09 -5.40
CA ILE A 90 -15.58 -5.43 -6.07
C ILE A 90 -14.42 -4.61 -5.49
N ALA A 91 -14.62 -3.32 -5.23
CA ALA A 91 -13.60 -2.46 -4.64
C ALA A 91 -13.28 -2.84 -3.17
N VAL A 92 -14.30 -3.23 -2.39
CA VAL A 92 -14.13 -3.74 -1.01
C VAL A 92 -13.37 -5.06 -1.03
N ASP A 93 -13.76 -6.02 -1.86
CA ASP A 93 -13.13 -7.33 -1.97
C ASP A 93 -11.66 -7.21 -2.39
N LYS A 94 -11.38 -6.34 -3.36
CA LYS A 94 -10.00 -6.03 -3.78
C LYS A 94 -9.18 -5.47 -2.62
N ARG A 95 -9.74 -4.57 -1.80
CA ARG A 95 -9.03 -3.99 -0.64
C ARG A 95 -8.86 -5.01 0.48
N ALA A 96 -9.84 -5.89 0.72
CA ALA A 96 -9.73 -6.98 1.68
C ALA A 96 -8.59 -7.93 1.30
N LYS A 97 -8.49 -8.28 0.01
CA LYS A 97 -7.36 -9.04 -0.54
C LYS A 97 -6.02 -8.32 -0.35
N HIS A 98 -5.96 -7.00 -0.53
CA HIS A 98 -4.74 -6.21 -0.27
C HIS A 98 -4.36 -6.21 1.23
N TYR A 99 -5.32 -6.07 2.14
CA TYR A 99 -5.06 -6.16 3.59
C TYR A 99 -4.64 -7.55 4.03
N PHE A 100 -5.19 -8.59 3.40
CA PHE A 100 -4.75 -9.96 3.60
C PHE A 100 -3.28 -10.13 3.20
N TYR A 101 -2.88 -9.63 2.02
CA TYR A 101 -1.48 -9.64 1.59
C TYR A 101 -0.53 -8.94 2.60
N ASP A 102 -0.90 -7.74 3.06
CA ASP A 102 -0.08 -6.98 4.02
C ASP A 102 0.06 -7.73 5.36
N GLU A 103 -0.97 -8.47 5.77
CA GLU A 103 -0.91 -9.33 6.95
C GLU A 103 0.04 -10.51 6.77
N LEU A 104 -0.01 -11.18 5.61
CA LEU A 104 0.87 -12.30 5.32
C LEU A 104 2.34 -11.87 5.35
N LEU A 105 2.65 -10.67 4.84
CA LEU A 105 3.99 -10.09 4.82
C LEU A 105 4.51 -9.69 6.20
N SER A 106 3.66 -9.18 7.08
CA SER A 106 4.06 -8.68 8.41
C SER A 106 4.19 -9.79 9.46
N GLY A 107 3.71 -11.00 9.17
CA GLY A 107 3.66 -12.11 10.10
C GLY A 107 4.96 -12.92 10.27
N SER A 108 5.00 -13.74 11.33
CA SER A 108 6.10 -14.66 11.64
C SER A 108 5.82 -16.11 11.21
N TYR A 109 5.18 -16.26 10.06
CA TYR A 109 4.72 -17.56 9.53
C TYR A 109 5.74 -18.22 8.60
N THR A 110 6.97 -17.70 8.61
CA THR A 110 8.06 -18.29 7.83
C THR A 110 8.80 -19.34 8.65
N TYR A 111 9.22 -20.40 7.98
CA TYR A 111 10.16 -21.39 8.49
C TYR A 111 11.32 -21.52 7.50
N ARG A 112 12.56 -21.27 7.97
CA ARG A 112 13.75 -21.28 7.11
C ARG A 112 13.58 -20.40 5.86
N SER A 113 13.06 -19.20 6.07
CA SER A 113 12.84 -18.17 5.05
C SER A 113 11.71 -18.44 4.05
N ILE A 114 10.96 -19.53 4.22
CA ILE A 114 9.85 -19.95 3.36
C ILE A 114 8.54 -19.74 4.10
N PHE A 115 7.52 -19.22 3.42
CA PHE A 115 6.18 -19.08 3.98
C PHE A 115 5.50 -20.45 4.11
N ASP A 116 4.97 -20.74 5.31
CA ASP A 116 4.18 -21.93 5.59
C ASP A 116 2.72 -21.53 5.80
N GLU A 117 1.90 -21.81 4.79
CA GLU A 117 0.49 -21.46 4.79
C GLU A 117 -0.27 -22.16 5.92
N LYS A 118 0.01 -23.44 6.17
CA LYS A 118 -0.66 -24.19 7.24
C LYS A 118 -0.33 -23.61 8.61
N LYS A 119 0.92 -23.21 8.82
CA LYS A 119 1.33 -22.52 10.05
C LYS A 119 0.57 -21.21 10.23
N TYR A 120 0.45 -20.40 9.17
CA TYR A 120 -0.35 -19.18 9.18
C TYR A 120 -1.80 -19.46 9.61
N VAL A 121 -2.44 -20.45 9.00
CA VAL A 121 -3.83 -20.79 9.31
C VAL A 121 -4.01 -21.19 10.77
N ILE A 122 -3.16 -22.07 11.29
CA ILE A 122 -3.29 -22.56 12.68
C ILE A 122 -3.04 -21.43 13.69
N GLU A 123 -1.96 -20.66 13.52
CA GLU A 123 -1.56 -19.67 14.51
C GLU A 123 -2.38 -18.38 14.42
N ARG A 124 -2.70 -17.94 13.20
CA ARG A 124 -3.40 -16.68 12.95
C ARG A 124 -4.90 -16.86 12.89
N VAL A 125 -5.39 -17.60 11.89
CA VAL A 125 -6.82 -17.69 11.58
C VAL A 125 -7.59 -18.36 12.72
N TYR A 126 -7.23 -19.59 13.09
CA TYR A 126 -7.92 -20.31 14.18
C TYR A 126 -7.41 -19.91 15.56
N GLY A 127 -6.12 -19.58 15.69
CA GLY A 127 -5.50 -19.29 16.97
C GLY A 127 -5.80 -17.88 17.48
N THR A 128 -5.27 -16.87 16.81
CA THR A 128 -5.34 -15.48 17.29
C THR A 128 -6.70 -14.84 17.02
N GLU A 129 -7.25 -15.07 15.85
CA GLU A 129 -8.48 -14.41 15.40
C GLU A 129 -9.74 -15.21 15.69
N ASN A 130 -9.60 -16.49 16.07
CA ASN A 130 -10.72 -17.38 16.35
C ASN A 130 -11.76 -17.40 15.21
N SER A 131 -11.27 -17.39 13.97
CA SER A 131 -12.05 -17.49 12.73
C SER A 131 -11.80 -18.84 12.06
N TYR A 132 -12.29 -19.03 10.84
CA TYR A 132 -12.23 -20.31 10.13
C TYR A 132 -12.01 -20.15 8.63
N LEU A 133 -11.52 -21.24 8.02
CA LEU A 133 -11.46 -21.41 6.57
C LEU A 133 -12.73 -22.08 6.04
N VAL A 134 -12.99 -21.86 4.76
CA VAL A 134 -14.07 -22.53 4.03
C VAL A 134 -13.53 -23.53 3.01
N ASP A 135 -14.30 -24.56 2.70
CA ASP A 135 -13.99 -25.52 1.65
C ASP A 135 -14.42 -25.03 0.25
N ALA A 136 -14.30 -25.90 -0.76
CA ALA A 136 -14.67 -25.55 -2.14
C ALA A 136 -16.17 -25.27 -2.35
N ASN A 137 -17.04 -25.73 -1.43
CA ASN A 137 -18.48 -25.48 -1.43
C ASN A 137 -18.85 -24.23 -0.61
N GLY A 138 -17.89 -23.66 0.13
CA GLY A 138 -18.11 -22.56 1.06
C GLY A 138 -18.47 -23.00 2.48
N ASP A 139 -18.37 -24.31 2.79
CA ASP A 139 -18.71 -24.84 4.10
C ASP A 139 -17.56 -24.61 5.09
N GLU A 140 -17.87 -24.32 6.36
CA GLU A 140 -16.89 -24.15 7.43
C GLU A 140 -16.05 -25.42 7.62
N VAL A 141 -14.73 -25.24 7.65
CA VAL A 141 -13.79 -26.31 7.99
C VAL A 141 -13.40 -26.18 9.47
N ALA A 142 -13.75 -27.18 10.27
CA ALA A 142 -13.31 -27.21 11.67
C ALA A 142 -11.79 -27.42 11.76
N ILE A 143 -11.14 -26.87 12.79
CA ILE A 143 -9.68 -27.01 12.99
C ILE A 143 -9.21 -28.48 13.00
N GLY A 144 -10.01 -29.39 13.56
CA GLY A 144 -9.71 -30.82 13.60
C GLY A 144 -9.79 -31.52 12.22
N ALA A 145 -10.38 -30.86 11.23
CA ALA A 145 -10.49 -31.33 9.86
C ALA A 145 -9.55 -30.58 8.91
N ILE A 146 -8.68 -29.69 9.40
CA ILE A 146 -7.79 -28.86 8.55
C ILE A 146 -6.89 -29.70 7.63
N ASP A 147 -6.55 -30.93 8.03
CA ASP A 147 -5.74 -31.86 7.24
C ASP A 147 -6.45 -32.40 5.98
N THR A 148 -7.73 -32.11 5.78
CA THR A 148 -8.44 -32.39 4.53
C THR A 148 -8.11 -31.38 3.42
N LEU A 149 -7.57 -30.21 3.78
CA LEU A 149 -7.15 -29.17 2.85
C LEU A 149 -5.68 -29.32 2.45
N ALA A 150 -5.36 -28.89 1.23
CA ALA A 150 -3.99 -28.80 0.75
C ALA A 150 -3.40 -27.42 1.09
N PHE A 151 -2.15 -27.38 1.56
CA PHE A 151 -1.47 -26.12 1.89
C PHE A 151 -0.10 -26.05 1.24
N TYR A 152 0.30 -24.85 0.85
CA TYR A 152 1.65 -24.61 0.37
C TYR A 152 2.67 -24.54 1.51
N LYS A 153 3.87 -25.05 1.26
CA LYS A 153 5.01 -25.09 2.22
C LYS A 153 6.33 -24.62 1.61
N GLU A 154 6.25 -23.96 0.47
CA GLU A 154 7.39 -23.61 -0.39
C GLU A 154 7.31 -22.20 -0.98
N GLY A 155 6.29 -21.43 -0.59
CA GLY A 155 6.07 -20.08 -1.07
C GLY A 155 7.13 -19.10 -0.60
N LEU A 156 7.54 -18.20 -1.49
CA LEU A 156 8.43 -17.10 -1.19
C LEU A 156 7.78 -15.80 -1.64
N PHE A 157 7.70 -14.82 -0.73
CA PHE A 157 7.34 -13.45 -1.08
C PHE A 157 8.50 -12.79 -1.82
N LEU A 158 8.64 -13.15 -3.10
CA LEU A 158 9.61 -12.53 -3.99
C LEU A 158 9.17 -11.10 -4.33
N PRO A 159 10.09 -10.18 -4.66
CA PRO A 159 9.73 -8.79 -4.96
C PRO A 159 8.82 -8.56 -6.18
N ILE A 160 8.68 -9.55 -7.06
CA ILE A 160 7.70 -9.54 -8.17
C ILE A 160 6.28 -9.86 -7.68
N VAL A 161 6.16 -10.49 -6.51
CA VAL A 161 4.90 -10.78 -5.84
C VAL A 161 4.41 -9.52 -5.15
N ASN A 162 3.19 -9.10 -5.48
CA ASN A 162 2.53 -7.93 -4.93
C ASN A 162 1.08 -8.25 -4.59
N LYS A 163 0.40 -7.29 -3.98
CA LYS A 163 -1.00 -7.36 -3.54
C LYS A 163 -2.01 -7.76 -4.61
N ASP A 164 -1.67 -7.59 -5.89
CA ASP A 164 -2.57 -7.91 -7.01
C ASP A 164 -2.36 -9.35 -7.55
N ASN A 165 -1.21 -10.00 -7.28
CA ASN A 165 -0.87 -11.30 -7.88
C ASN A 165 -0.44 -12.41 -6.89
N PHE A 166 -0.36 -12.14 -5.58
CA PHE A 166 0.17 -13.11 -4.61
C PHE A 166 -0.63 -14.42 -4.47
N ASP A 167 -1.87 -14.43 -4.93
CA ASP A 167 -2.76 -15.59 -4.97
C ASP A 167 -2.59 -16.43 -6.25
N ASP A 168 -1.69 -16.05 -7.16
CA ASP A 168 -1.33 -16.90 -8.29
C ASP A 168 -0.71 -18.22 -7.78
N PRO A 169 -1.29 -19.39 -8.15
CA PRO A 169 -0.76 -20.70 -7.76
C PRO A 169 0.71 -20.93 -8.12
N ALA A 170 1.25 -20.19 -9.10
CA ALA A 170 2.67 -20.23 -9.46
C ALA A 170 3.59 -19.78 -8.32
N PHE A 171 3.13 -18.86 -7.47
CA PHE A 171 3.91 -18.39 -6.31
C PHE A 171 3.78 -19.30 -5.09
N LYS A 172 2.77 -20.17 -5.07
CA LYS A 172 2.55 -21.16 -4.00
C LYS A 172 2.53 -20.53 -2.61
N LEU A 173 1.83 -19.41 -2.48
CA LEU A 173 1.72 -18.68 -1.22
C LEU A 173 0.45 -19.07 -0.49
N VAL A 174 -0.72 -18.88 -1.11
CA VAL A 174 -2.01 -19.11 -0.47
C VAL A 174 -3.03 -19.69 -1.44
N HIS A 175 -3.93 -20.51 -0.91
CA HIS A 175 -5.17 -20.91 -1.58
C HIS A 175 -6.25 -19.89 -1.22
N ILE A 176 -6.31 -18.77 -1.95
CA ILE A 176 -7.13 -17.60 -1.58
C ILE A 176 -8.61 -17.93 -1.34
N ASP A 177 -9.14 -18.93 -2.06
CA ASP A 177 -10.53 -19.39 -1.92
C ASP A 177 -10.87 -19.87 -0.50
N TYR A 178 -9.92 -20.40 0.26
CA TYR A 178 -10.15 -20.85 1.63
C TYR A 178 -10.40 -19.71 2.61
N TYR A 179 -9.94 -18.50 2.28
CA TYR A 179 -9.92 -17.36 3.20
C TYR A 179 -11.09 -16.40 2.99
N LYS A 180 -12.09 -16.73 2.17
CA LYS A 180 -13.24 -15.84 1.87
C LYS A 180 -13.91 -15.34 3.14
N HIS A 181 -14.39 -16.26 3.99
CA HIS A 181 -15.01 -15.91 5.27
C HIS A 181 -14.06 -15.11 6.17
N TYR A 182 -12.82 -15.58 6.32
CA TYR A 182 -11.82 -14.92 7.14
C TYR A 182 -11.56 -13.46 6.72
N MET A 183 -11.42 -13.20 5.42
CA MET A 183 -11.20 -11.86 4.90
C MET A 183 -12.44 -10.97 5.08
N GLU A 184 -13.63 -11.54 4.90
CA GLU A 184 -14.90 -10.82 5.09
C GLU A 184 -15.03 -10.36 6.55
N ASP A 185 -15.03 -11.30 7.49
CA ASP A 185 -15.14 -11.07 8.94
C ASP A 185 -14.10 -10.07 9.46
N ARG A 186 -12.88 -10.16 8.94
CA ARG A 186 -11.76 -9.40 9.47
C ARG A 186 -11.61 -7.99 8.89
N PHE A 187 -11.94 -7.80 7.61
CA PHE A 187 -11.54 -6.58 6.89
C PHE A 187 -12.72 -5.76 6.39
N VAL A 188 -13.88 -6.36 6.11
CA VAL A 188 -14.99 -5.64 5.43
C VAL A 188 -15.45 -4.43 6.23
N ASP A 189 -15.75 -4.59 7.52
CA ASP A 189 -16.25 -3.49 8.35
C ASP A 189 -15.27 -2.33 8.43
N ARG A 190 -13.98 -2.66 8.58
CA ARG A 190 -12.91 -1.66 8.56
C ARG A 190 -12.88 -0.93 7.24
N ILE A 191 -12.98 -1.64 6.12
CA ILE A 191 -12.94 -1.06 4.77
C ILE A 191 -14.16 -0.15 4.56
N TYR A 192 -15.33 -0.52 5.04
CA TYR A 192 -16.54 0.31 4.99
C TYR A 192 -16.33 1.67 5.68
N ARG A 193 -15.75 1.68 6.88
CA ARG A 193 -15.42 2.92 7.59
C ARG A 193 -14.39 3.77 6.85
N GLU A 194 -13.40 3.15 6.22
CA GLU A 194 -12.41 3.84 5.38
C GLU A 194 -13.06 4.44 4.12
N LYS A 195 -13.97 3.69 3.49
CA LYS A 195 -14.73 4.13 2.31
C LYS A 195 -15.65 5.32 2.62
N LEU A 196 -16.19 5.39 3.83
CA LEU A 196 -16.94 6.54 4.31
C LEU A 196 -16.05 7.81 4.34
N THR A 197 -14.80 7.68 4.80
CA THR A 197 -13.83 8.80 4.78
C THR A 197 -13.45 9.19 3.35
N GLU A 198 -13.28 8.22 2.44
CA GLU A 198 -13.00 8.48 1.03
C GLU A 198 -14.14 9.23 0.34
N LYS A 199 -15.39 8.84 0.62
CA LYS A 199 -16.59 9.54 0.12
C LYS A 199 -16.58 11.01 0.55
N PHE A 200 -16.31 11.29 1.82
CA PHE A 200 -16.17 12.66 2.33
C PHE A 200 -15.10 13.45 1.56
N VAL A 201 -13.93 12.85 1.29
CA VAL A 201 -12.88 13.52 0.51
C VAL A 201 -13.36 13.88 -0.90
N LEU A 202 -14.07 12.97 -1.56
CA LEU A 202 -14.58 13.17 -2.93
C LEU A 202 -15.69 14.22 -3.01
N GLU A 203 -16.58 14.26 -2.01
CA GLU A 203 -17.77 15.12 -2.02
C GLU A 203 -17.48 16.51 -1.44
N GLU A 204 -16.74 16.58 -0.32
CA GLU A 204 -16.54 17.82 0.44
C GLU A 204 -15.15 18.44 0.22
N GLN A 205 -14.15 17.63 -0.15
CA GLN A 205 -12.75 18.08 -0.25
C GLN A 205 -12.11 17.88 -1.62
N ARG A 206 -12.89 17.72 -2.69
CA ARG A 206 -12.39 17.43 -4.05
C ARG A 206 -11.29 18.37 -4.53
N SER A 207 -11.38 19.66 -4.17
CA SER A 207 -10.39 20.67 -4.53
C SER A 207 -9.00 20.46 -3.90
N THR A 208 -8.88 19.58 -2.90
CA THR A 208 -7.61 19.25 -2.26
C THR A 208 -6.81 18.21 -3.05
N LEU A 209 -7.47 17.38 -3.88
CA LEU A 209 -6.82 16.32 -4.67
C LEU A 209 -5.61 16.84 -5.47
N GLY A 210 -5.79 17.97 -6.17
CA GLY A 210 -4.72 18.58 -6.97
C GLY A 210 -3.65 19.35 -6.17
N ARG A 211 -3.93 19.69 -4.91
CA ARG A 211 -3.06 20.52 -4.05
C ARG A 211 -2.10 19.71 -3.18
N ASN A 212 -2.32 18.40 -3.07
CA ASN A 212 -1.51 17.52 -2.23
C ASN A 212 -0.30 16.89 -2.96
N TYR A 213 -0.10 17.26 -4.24
CA TYR A 213 1.05 16.83 -5.04
C TYR A 213 1.22 15.31 -5.10
N ALA A 214 0.14 14.57 -5.27
CA ALA A 214 0.22 13.11 -5.36
C ALA A 214 1.09 12.66 -6.54
N ARG A 215 1.86 11.59 -6.33
CA ARG A 215 2.79 10.98 -7.29
C ARG A 215 2.62 9.47 -7.28
N LYS A 216 2.54 8.86 -8.46
CA LYS A 216 2.77 7.42 -8.65
C LYS A 216 4.21 7.26 -9.12
N VAL A 217 5.03 6.59 -8.34
CA VAL A 217 6.48 6.53 -8.56
C VAL A 217 6.94 5.10 -8.51
N GLU A 218 7.85 4.78 -9.40
CA GLU A 218 8.63 3.57 -9.38
C GLU A 218 10.10 3.96 -9.24
N TYR A 219 10.82 3.41 -8.27
CA TYR A 219 12.26 3.67 -8.13
C TYR A 219 13.02 2.42 -7.75
N VAL A 220 14.29 2.39 -8.15
CA VAL A 220 15.24 1.37 -7.77
C VAL A 220 16.33 1.97 -6.90
N ALA A 221 16.77 1.24 -5.87
CA ALA A 221 17.83 1.63 -4.96
C ALA A 221 18.88 0.51 -4.87
N ILE A 222 20.08 0.72 -5.43
CA ILE A 222 21.17 -0.27 -5.40
C ILE A 222 22.30 0.27 -4.54
N LYS A 223 22.49 -0.34 -3.37
CA LYS A 223 23.57 0.00 -2.45
C LYS A 223 24.89 -0.63 -2.91
N ASN A 224 26.00 0.07 -2.72
CA ASN A 224 27.31 -0.54 -2.91
C ASN A 224 27.52 -1.74 -1.98
N ASN A 225 28.21 -2.75 -2.51
CA ASN A 225 28.65 -3.91 -1.76
C ASN A 225 30.10 -3.69 -1.32
N SER A 226 30.38 -3.81 -0.01
CA SER A 226 31.74 -3.65 0.53
C SER A 226 32.74 -4.68 0.01
N ASN A 227 32.28 -5.89 -0.34
CA ASN A 227 33.12 -6.93 -0.92
C ASN A 227 33.56 -6.56 -2.35
N HIS A 228 32.71 -5.80 -3.05
CA HIS A 228 32.90 -5.39 -4.44
C HIS A 228 32.49 -3.92 -4.67
N PRO A 229 33.30 -2.94 -4.22
CA PRO A 229 32.90 -1.52 -4.15
C PRO A 229 32.51 -0.86 -5.47
N THR A 230 32.90 -1.44 -6.62
CA THR A 230 32.57 -0.92 -7.96
C THR A 230 31.48 -1.71 -8.67
N ALA A 231 30.97 -2.79 -8.08
CA ALA A 231 30.02 -3.67 -8.75
C ALA A 231 28.66 -3.01 -8.98
N ALA A 232 28.12 -2.32 -7.95
CA ALA A 232 26.84 -1.64 -8.08
C ALA A 232 26.90 -0.51 -9.13
N SER A 233 27.96 0.31 -9.13
CA SER A 233 28.12 1.37 -10.12
C SER A 233 28.29 0.84 -11.54
N ALA A 234 29.06 -0.23 -11.74
CA ALA A 234 29.21 -0.89 -13.03
C ALA A 234 27.87 -1.44 -13.54
N LEU A 235 27.11 -2.11 -12.67
CA LEU A 235 25.81 -2.69 -13.02
C LEU A 235 24.77 -1.62 -13.37
N VAL A 236 24.64 -0.59 -12.53
CA VAL A 236 23.69 0.51 -12.75
C VAL A 236 24.01 1.25 -14.05
N ASN A 237 25.28 1.53 -14.33
CA ASN A 237 25.66 2.17 -15.58
C ASN A 237 25.36 1.29 -16.80
N ALA A 238 25.66 -0.01 -16.74
CA ALA A 238 25.32 -0.93 -17.81
C ALA A 238 23.80 -1.03 -18.04
N PHE A 239 23.00 -0.95 -16.98
CA PHE A 239 21.54 -0.94 -17.10
C PHE A 239 21.05 0.35 -17.75
N ILE A 240 21.57 1.51 -17.33
CA ILE A 240 21.24 2.79 -17.96
C ILE A 240 21.53 2.74 -19.46
N ASP A 241 22.71 2.26 -19.85
CA ASP A 241 23.14 2.27 -21.23
C ASP A 241 22.34 1.29 -22.11
N ASN A 242 21.96 0.12 -21.59
CA ASN A 242 21.26 -0.91 -22.38
C ASN A 242 19.73 -0.80 -22.31
N ASN A 243 19.17 -0.47 -21.14
CA ASN A 243 17.75 -0.58 -20.83
C ASN A 243 17.03 0.76 -20.73
N ILE A 244 17.73 1.87 -20.44
CA ILE A 244 17.09 3.20 -20.38
C ILE A 244 17.40 4.02 -21.63
N LEU A 245 18.67 4.08 -22.03
CA LEU A 245 19.12 4.82 -23.21
C LEU A 245 19.21 3.95 -24.48
N GLY A 246 19.08 2.62 -24.32
CA GLY A 246 19.13 1.64 -25.39
C GLY A 246 17.76 1.00 -25.65
N ASP A 247 17.76 -0.07 -26.45
CA ASP A 247 16.53 -0.69 -26.96
C ASP A 247 15.95 -1.79 -26.04
N GLN A 248 16.60 -2.08 -24.90
CA GLN A 248 16.11 -3.10 -23.97
C GLN A 248 15.01 -2.53 -23.06
N PRO A 249 14.10 -3.37 -22.51
CA PRO A 249 13.05 -2.88 -21.62
C PRO A 249 13.60 -2.17 -20.37
N ALA A 250 13.11 -0.97 -20.07
CA ALA A 250 13.47 -0.18 -18.89
C ALA A 250 12.81 -0.68 -17.59
N ASP A 251 12.84 -1.99 -17.35
CA ASP A 251 12.26 -2.62 -16.16
C ASP A 251 13.29 -2.68 -15.01
N PHE A 252 12.99 -2.02 -13.89
CA PHE A 252 13.87 -2.00 -12.72
C PHE A 252 14.00 -3.36 -12.04
N HIS A 253 13.07 -4.30 -12.25
CA HIS A 253 13.22 -5.68 -11.77
C HIS A 253 14.39 -6.39 -12.44
N ILE A 254 14.71 -6.08 -13.71
CA ILE A 254 15.90 -6.63 -14.39
C ILE A 254 17.17 -6.20 -13.64
N LEU A 255 17.31 -4.91 -13.32
CA LEU A 255 18.46 -4.41 -12.56
C LEU A 255 18.54 -5.07 -11.17
N ALA A 256 17.41 -5.16 -10.46
CA ALA A 256 17.35 -5.76 -9.14
C ALA A 256 17.68 -7.26 -9.14
N ASN A 257 17.14 -8.02 -10.10
CA ASN A 257 17.40 -9.45 -10.26
C ASN A 257 18.85 -9.73 -10.63
N ALA A 258 19.42 -8.94 -11.54
CA ALA A 258 20.83 -9.00 -11.88
C ALA A 258 21.71 -8.76 -10.63
N TRP A 259 21.38 -7.76 -9.82
CA TRP A 259 22.12 -7.47 -8.58
C TRP A 259 22.08 -8.63 -7.58
N ARG A 260 20.93 -9.30 -7.43
CA ARG A 260 20.80 -10.53 -6.62
C ARG A 260 21.63 -11.68 -7.19
N GLY A 261 21.58 -11.89 -8.51
CA GLY A 261 22.35 -12.91 -9.22
C GLY A 261 21.71 -14.31 -9.28
N TYR A 262 20.43 -14.46 -8.91
CA TYR A 262 19.73 -15.76 -8.96
C TYR A 262 19.11 -15.99 -10.35
N VAL A 263 19.75 -16.85 -11.15
CA VAL A 263 19.32 -17.12 -12.55
C VAL A 263 17.85 -17.54 -12.68
N PRO A 264 17.29 -18.42 -11.82
CA PRO A 264 15.88 -18.80 -11.94
C PRO A 264 14.87 -17.65 -11.74
N ASP A 265 15.27 -16.53 -11.15
CA ASP A 265 14.40 -15.36 -10.95
C ASP A 265 14.55 -14.32 -12.09
N PHE A 266 15.37 -14.58 -13.11
CA PHE A 266 15.57 -13.65 -14.22
C PHE A 266 14.34 -13.56 -15.12
N VAL A 267 13.98 -12.34 -15.54
CA VAL A 267 12.76 -12.03 -16.31
C VAL A 267 13.04 -11.40 -17.68
N GLY A 268 14.30 -11.07 -17.99
CA GLY A 268 14.69 -10.37 -19.22
C GLY A 268 16.17 -10.56 -19.57
N ASN A 269 16.89 -9.45 -19.74
CA ASN A 269 18.28 -9.44 -20.21
C ASN A 269 19.33 -9.45 -19.08
N GLU A 270 18.99 -9.89 -17.87
CA GLU A 270 19.88 -9.86 -16.69
C GLU A 270 21.23 -10.55 -16.93
N ALA A 271 21.24 -11.70 -17.62
CA ALA A 271 22.48 -12.42 -17.91
C ALA A 271 23.42 -11.61 -18.82
N ALA A 272 22.87 -10.95 -19.85
CA ALA A 272 23.63 -10.07 -20.73
C ALA A 272 24.11 -8.81 -19.98
N LEU A 273 23.27 -8.27 -19.10
CA LEU A 273 23.59 -7.13 -18.25
C LEU A 273 24.75 -7.44 -17.27
N LEU A 274 24.74 -8.62 -16.66
CA LEU A 274 25.81 -9.10 -15.78
C LEU A 274 27.14 -9.28 -16.51
N ALA A 275 27.10 -9.78 -17.75
CA ALA A 275 28.28 -9.89 -18.61
C ALA A 275 28.80 -8.50 -19.02
N ALA A 276 27.92 -7.60 -19.48
CA ALA A 276 28.28 -6.24 -19.92
C ALA A 276 28.87 -5.39 -18.78
N SER A 277 28.42 -5.60 -17.56
CA SER A 277 28.94 -4.91 -16.36
C SER A 277 30.20 -5.56 -15.78
N GLY A 278 30.60 -6.75 -16.26
CA GLY A 278 31.76 -7.49 -15.74
C GLY A 278 31.55 -8.02 -14.32
N LEU A 279 30.29 -8.16 -13.89
CA LEU A 279 29.94 -8.73 -12.58
C LEU A 279 29.98 -10.26 -12.61
N LYS A 280 29.71 -10.87 -13.78
CA LYS A 280 29.71 -12.32 -13.93
C LYS A 280 30.40 -12.74 -15.23
N ASP A 281 31.52 -13.45 -15.11
CA ASP A 281 32.27 -14.04 -16.22
C ASP A 281 33.10 -15.24 -15.73
N GLY A 282 32.97 -16.40 -16.39
CA GLY A 282 33.87 -17.57 -16.39
C GLY A 282 34.43 -18.15 -15.07
N GLY A 283 34.16 -17.55 -13.91
CA GLY A 283 34.83 -17.78 -12.62
C GLY A 283 34.76 -16.62 -11.63
N VAL A 284 34.22 -15.47 -12.03
CA VAL A 284 33.91 -14.31 -11.19
C VAL A 284 32.40 -14.18 -11.08
N ASP A 285 31.89 -14.03 -9.86
CA ASP A 285 30.50 -13.66 -9.59
C ASP A 285 30.50 -12.65 -8.44
N LYS A 286 30.26 -11.37 -8.75
CA LYS A 286 30.26 -10.25 -7.81
C LYS A 286 28.85 -9.84 -7.39
N THR A 287 27.86 -10.68 -7.65
CA THR A 287 26.48 -10.48 -7.21
C THR A 287 26.32 -10.83 -5.73
N LEU A 288 25.18 -10.51 -5.14
CA LEU A 288 24.89 -10.87 -3.74
C LEU A 288 24.91 -12.39 -3.52
N ILE A 289 24.42 -13.18 -4.47
CA ILE A 289 24.51 -14.65 -4.40
C ILE A 289 25.92 -15.13 -4.71
N GLY A 290 26.65 -14.44 -5.60
CA GLY A 290 28.07 -14.70 -5.83
C GLY A 290 28.90 -14.66 -4.54
N ASP A 291 28.62 -13.69 -3.66
CA ASP A 291 29.25 -13.60 -2.33
C ASP A 291 28.92 -14.82 -1.46
N ILE A 292 27.66 -15.25 -1.44
CA ILE A 292 27.21 -16.44 -0.67
C ILE A 292 27.93 -17.70 -1.20
N GLU A 293 27.98 -17.88 -2.51
CA GLU A 293 28.64 -19.03 -3.15
C GLU A 293 30.15 -19.03 -2.88
N SER A 294 30.78 -17.86 -2.95
CA SER A 294 32.21 -17.67 -2.64
C SER A 294 32.53 -18.00 -1.18
N ASP A 295 31.69 -17.58 -0.25
CA ASP A 295 31.82 -17.93 1.17
C ASP A 295 31.59 -19.43 1.40
N PHE A 296 30.53 -19.99 0.84
CA PHE A 296 30.21 -21.42 0.98
C PHE A 296 31.35 -22.31 0.45
N ALA A 297 32.01 -21.90 -0.64
CA ALA A 297 33.16 -22.60 -1.20
C ALA A 297 34.39 -22.64 -0.28
N LYS A 298 34.46 -21.80 0.76
CA LYS A 298 35.52 -21.83 1.79
C LYS A 298 35.31 -22.96 2.80
N ILE A 299 34.14 -23.60 2.85
CA ILE A 299 33.89 -24.81 3.66
C ILE A 299 34.49 -26.02 2.92
N LYS A 300 35.50 -26.66 3.51
CA LYS A 300 36.24 -27.77 2.89
C LYS A 300 35.87 -29.11 3.53
N PRO A 301 36.03 -30.24 2.82
CA PRO A 301 35.86 -31.57 3.42
C PRO A 301 36.84 -31.85 4.56
N ASN A 302 38.03 -31.23 4.52
CA ASN A 302 38.97 -31.26 5.63
C ASN A 302 38.64 -30.14 6.63
N PRO A 303 38.27 -30.46 7.89
CA PRO A 303 37.98 -29.44 8.91
C PRO A 303 39.15 -28.48 9.16
N ASP A 304 40.40 -28.94 9.06
CA ASP A 304 41.58 -28.12 9.31
C ASP A 304 41.81 -27.03 8.24
N LEU A 305 41.13 -27.13 7.10
CA LEU A 305 41.19 -26.17 5.99
C LEU A 305 39.91 -25.34 5.85
N THR A 306 38.96 -25.53 6.78
CA THR A 306 37.67 -24.85 6.76
C THR A 306 37.72 -23.56 7.57
N ASP A 307 37.07 -22.53 7.05
CA ASP A 307 36.77 -21.33 7.84
C ASP A 307 35.61 -21.64 8.80
N THR A 308 35.94 -21.84 10.09
CA THR A 308 34.97 -22.23 11.11
C THR A 308 33.89 -21.19 11.34
N ALA A 309 34.19 -19.90 11.19
CA ALA A 309 33.20 -18.84 11.37
C ALA A 309 32.14 -18.87 10.26
N ILE A 310 32.56 -19.16 9.03
CA ILE A 310 31.66 -19.33 7.89
C ILE A 310 30.84 -20.61 8.02
N GLU A 311 31.47 -21.72 8.44
CA GLU A 311 30.75 -22.98 8.68
C GLU A 311 29.68 -22.82 9.79
N ASP A 312 30.00 -22.13 10.88
CA ASP A 312 29.03 -21.83 11.95
C ASP A 312 27.86 -20.98 11.45
N ARG A 313 28.11 -20.00 10.58
CA ARG A 313 27.06 -19.19 9.95
C ARG A 313 26.10 -20.05 9.12
N PHE A 314 26.63 -20.90 8.25
CA PHE A 314 25.84 -21.75 7.37
C PHE A 314 25.21 -22.96 8.08
N THR A 315 25.65 -23.35 9.26
CA THR A 315 25.01 -24.42 10.05
C THR A 315 24.10 -23.89 11.15
N GLY A 316 24.10 -22.57 11.39
CA GLY A 316 23.46 -21.95 12.55
C GLY A 316 24.04 -22.49 13.86
N SER A 317 25.37 -22.67 13.91
CA SER A 317 26.11 -23.35 14.98
C SER A 317 25.60 -24.79 15.22
N GLY A 318 25.48 -25.57 14.14
CA GLY A 318 25.07 -26.98 14.18
C GLY A 318 23.56 -27.25 14.29
N LYS A 319 22.71 -26.22 14.18
CA LYS A 319 21.24 -26.38 14.17
C LYS A 319 20.71 -27.11 12.92
N TYR A 320 21.40 -26.99 11.80
CA TYR A 320 21.03 -27.63 10.54
C TYR A 320 22.25 -27.87 9.63
N PRO A 321 22.14 -28.74 8.61
CA PRO A 321 23.20 -28.95 7.62
C PRO A 321 23.54 -27.66 6.86
N LYS A 322 24.81 -27.49 6.47
CA LYS A 322 25.31 -26.28 5.78
C LYS A 322 24.55 -25.95 4.49
N GLU A 323 24.10 -26.95 3.76
CA GLU A 323 23.31 -26.78 2.53
C GLU A 323 21.96 -26.13 2.80
N VAL A 324 21.36 -26.42 3.97
CA VAL A 324 20.12 -25.77 4.41
C VAL A 324 20.38 -24.30 4.73
N GLY A 325 21.46 -23.98 5.44
CA GLY A 325 21.81 -22.58 5.71
C GLY A 325 22.13 -21.78 4.46
N LYS A 326 22.82 -22.40 3.50
CA LYS A 326 23.05 -21.79 2.18
C LYS A 326 21.73 -21.42 1.51
N GLN A 327 20.77 -22.33 1.50
CA GLN A 327 19.46 -22.05 0.88
C GLN A 327 18.67 -20.97 1.65
N ILE A 328 18.79 -20.92 2.98
CA ILE A 328 18.23 -19.84 3.81
C ILE A 328 18.80 -18.49 3.39
N GLU A 329 20.13 -18.35 3.33
CA GLU A 329 20.78 -17.09 2.93
C GLU A 329 20.40 -16.69 1.49
N ILE A 330 20.36 -17.64 0.54
CA ILE A 330 19.89 -17.40 -0.83
C ILE A 330 18.44 -16.90 -0.82
N ASN A 331 17.54 -17.54 -0.07
CA ASN A 331 16.14 -17.13 0.01
C ASN A 331 16.01 -15.73 0.64
N GLU A 332 16.81 -15.40 1.65
CA GLU A 332 16.83 -14.04 2.20
C GLU A 332 17.25 -13.00 1.16
N VAL A 333 18.30 -13.25 0.38
CA VAL A 333 18.70 -12.35 -0.72
C VAL A 333 17.60 -12.24 -1.78
N ARG A 334 16.97 -13.36 -2.18
CA ARG A 334 15.88 -13.38 -3.17
C ARG A 334 14.69 -12.52 -2.76
N LYS A 335 14.35 -12.48 -1.47
CA LYS A 335 13.26 -11.66 -0.90
C LYS A 335 13.59 -10.17 -0.80
N GLN A 336 14.86 -9.77 -0.86
CA GLN A 336 15.23 -8.35 -0.73
C GLN A 336 14.64 -7.54 -1.88
N SER A 337 13.75 -6.60 -1.59
CA SER A 337 13.25 -5.66 -2.61
C SER A 337 14.22 -4.50 -2.80
N PHE A 338 14.59 -4.24 -4.05
CA PHE A 338 15.34 -3.05 -4.46
C PHE A 338 14.48 -2.08 -5.27
N VAL A 339 13.28 -2.51 -5.65
CA VAL A 339 12.34 -1.73 -6.47
C VAL A 339 11.14 -1.40 -5.61
N THR A 340 10.75 -0.13 -5.59
CA THR A 340 9.54 0.34 -4.91
C THR A 340 8.63 0.97 -5.95
N LYS A 341 7.38 0.52 -6.00
CA LYS A 341 6.34 1.09 -6.85
C LYS A 341 5.13 1.39 -6.00
N ASP A 342 4.83 2.67 -5.83
CA ASP A 342 3.73 3.08 -4.95
C ASP A 342 3.17 4.45 -5.33
N TRP A 343 2.10 4.84 -4.64
CA TRP A 343 1.60 6.20 -4.57
C TRP A 343 2.12 6.90 -3.32
N GLY A 344 2.31 8.21 -3.43
CA GLY A 344 2.63 9.05 -2.29
C GLY A 344 2.19 10.50 -2.51
N ILE A 345 1.93 11.19 -1.41
CA ILE A 345 1.69 12.63 -1.33
C ILE A 345 2.86 13.30 -0.62
N LYS A 346 2.99 14.62 -0.75
CA LYS A 346 4.12 15.35 -0.17
C LYS A 346 4.33 15.06 1.31
N ASP A 347 3.24 15.04 2.07
CA ASP A 347 3.23 14.81 3.52
C ASP A 347 2.86 13.37 3.91
N GLY A 348 3.04 12.40 3.00
CA GLY A 348 2.73 11.00 3.24
C GLY A 348 3.23 10.07 2.13
N GLY A 349 4.19 9.21 2.46
CA GLY A 349 4.80 8.26 1.50
C GLY A 349 6.25 8.58 1.15
N PHE A 350 6.93 7.58 0.58
CA PHE A 350 8.35 7.62 0.16
C PHE A 350 9.34 8.16 1.20
N SER A 351 9.09 7.94 2.49
CA SER A 351 9.99 8.35 3.57
C SER A 351 11.36 7.65 3.54
N ALA A 352 11.46 6.52 2.86
CA ALA A 352 12.72 5.79 2.64
C ALA A 352 13.63 6.46 1.58
N LEU A 353 13.10 7.37 0.75
CA LEU A 353 13.93 8.11 -0.20
C LEU A 353 14.74 9.19 0.55
N PRO A 354 16.01 9.43 0.16
CA PRO A 354 16.78 10.57 0.63
C PRO A 354 16.03 11.89 0.42
N GLU A 355 16.13 12.82 1.38
CA GLU A 355 15.40 14.08 1.35
C GLU A 355 15.69 14.92 0.09
N ALA A 356 16.91 14.85 -0.45
CA ALA A 356 17.26 15.50 -1.71
C ALA A 356 16.44 14.99 -2.91
N ILE A 357 16.12 13.69 -2.92
CA ILE A 357 15.29 13.06 -3.95
C ILE A 357 13.82 13.37 -3.68
N ARG A 358 13.36 13.17 -2.43
CA ARG A 358 11.96 13.38 -2.04
C ARG A 358 11.50 14.82 -2.26
N SER A 359 12.27 15.80 -1.82
CA SER A 359 11.96 17.23 -2.04
C SER A 359 11.94 17.61 -3.52
N ARG A 360 12.79 16.97 -4.34
CA ARG A 360 12.81 17.16 -5.80
C ARG A 360 11.57 16.55 -6.47
N LEU A 361 11.20 15.35 -6.08
CA LEU A 361 10.04 14.59 -6.59
C LEU A 361 8.71 15.32 -6.37
N PHE A 362 8.51 15.89 -5.17
CA PHE A 362 7.28 16.60 -4.82
C PHE A 362 7.25 18.07 -5.24
N ASN A 363 8.21 18.51 -6.06
CA ASN A 363 8.17 19.84 -6.63
C ASN A 363 7.03 19.96 -7.66
N ILE A 364 6.40 21.15 -7.72
CA ILE A 364 5.35 21.42 -8.71
C ILE A 364 5.85 21.32 -10.15
N GLY A 365 7.12 21.64 -10.39
CA GLY A 365 7.76 21.52 -11.70
C GLY A 365 7.74 20.09 -12.25
N VAL A 366 7.69 19.06 -11.39
CA VAL A 366 7.53 17.66 -11.81
C VAL A 366 6.15 17.45 -12.43
N ALA A 367 5.08 17.82 -11.72
CA ALA A 367 3.71 17.65 -12.24
C ALA A 367 3.42 18.50 -13.47
N ASN A 368 4.05 19.67 -13.57
CA ASN A 368 3.95 20.51 -14.77
C ASN A 368 4.71 19.92 -15.96
N SER A 369 5.65 18.99 -15.77
CA SER A 369 6.44 18.40 -16.86
C SER A 369 5.86 17.07 -17.35
N VAL A 370 5.50 16.17 -16.42
CA VAL A 370 4.96 14.85 -16.76
C VAL A 370 3.71 15.01 -17.63
N ASP A 371 3.61 14.21 -18.69
CA ASP A 371 2.62 14.23 -19.79
C ASP A 371 2.84 15.31 -20.87
N PHE A 372 3.71 16.29 -20.64
CA PHE A 372 3.86 17.46 -21.52
C PHE A 372 5.24 17.63 -22.14
N LEU A 373 6.23 16.81 -21.72
CA LEU A 373 7.56 16.80 -22.32
C LEU A 373 7.59 15.90 -23.56
N LYS A 374 8.29 16.37 -24.58
CA LYS A 374 8.64 15.58 -25.75
C LYS A 374 9.57 14.44 -25.34
N ASP A 375 9.35 13.27 -25.92
CA ASP A 375 10.30 12.16 -25.81
C ASP A 375 11.62 12.54 -26.49
N ASP A 376 12.70 12.48 -25.73
CA ASP A 376 14.04 12.78 -26.24
C ASP A 376 14.76 11.58 -26.87
N GLY A 377 14.20 10.37 -26.74
CA GLY A 377 14.73 9.14 -27.31
C GLY A 377 16.16 8.82 -26.84
N GLY A 378 16.52 9.26 -25.63
CA GLY A 378 17.86 9.07 -25.06
C GLY A 378 18.87 10.15 -25.48
N VAL A 379 18.46 11.16 -26.26
CA VAL A 379 19.35 12.21 -26.78
C VAL A 379 19.37 13.43 -25.87
N LEU A 380 20.48 13.64 -25.14
CA LEU A 380 20.62 14.72 -24.15
C LEU A 380 20.28 16.12 -24.69
N ALA A 381 20.59 16.42 -25.95
CA ALA A 381 20.32 17.73 -26.55
C ALA A 381 18.82 18.06 -26.64
N ASN A 382 17.97 17.03 -26.62
CA ASN A 382 16.52 17.16 -26.68
C ASN A 382 15.86 17.04 -25.29
N ALA A 383 16.65 16.81 -24.23
CA ALA A 383 16.15 16.58 -22.89
C ALA A 383 15.38 17.80 -22.34
N GLY A 384 14.20 17.54 -21.78
CA GLY A 384 13.36 18.55 -21.13
C GLY A 384 12.58 19.46 -22.10
N GLN A 385 12.61 19.21 -23.40
CA GLN A 385 11.83 19.97 -24.39
C GLN A 385 10.32 19.68 -24.26
N TRP A 386 9.49 20.67 -24.57
CA TRP A 386 8.04 20.58 -24.45
C TRP A 386 7.39 20.09 -25.76
N LEU A 387 6.27 19.38 -25.66
CA LEU A 387 5.45 19.02 -26.82
C LEU A 387 4.84 20.29 -27.46
N GLY A 388 4.93 20.41 -28.79
CA GLY A 388 4.36 21.54 -29.54
C GLY A 388 5.16 22.85 -29.46
N ASP A 389 6.40 22.82 -28.99
CA ASP A 389 7.21 24.02 -28.69
C ASP A 389 8.18 24.43 -29.81
N ASP A 390 8.05 23.86 -31.02
CA ASP A 390 8.86 24.31 -32.17
C ASP A 390 8.61 25.80 -32.50
N GLU A 391 7.47 26.36 -32.06
CA GLU A 391 7.07 27.76 -32.26
C GLU A 391 7.13 28.64 -31.00
N ASN A 392 7.12 28.05 -29.81
CA ASN A 392 7.13 28.76 -28.53
C ASN A 392 8.48 28.54 -27.83
N LYS A 393 9.13 29.60 -27.33
CA LYS A 393 10.45 29.49 -26.70
C LYS A 393 10.32 29.14 -25.21
N LYS A 394 9.66 28.04 -24.84
CA LYS A 394 9.64 27.68 -23.41
C LYS A 394 11.03 27.24 -22.98
N VAL A 395 11.36 27.55 -21.73
CA VAL A 395 12.59 27.05 -21.11
C VAL A 395 12.44 25.55 -20.90
N ALA A 396 13.44 24.78 -21.33
CA ALA A 396 13.46 23.34 -21.12
C ALA A 396 13.30 22.99 -19.63
N SER A 397 12.49 21.96 -19.34
CA SER A 397 12.32 21.48 -17.98
C SER A 397 13.64 20.94 -17.44
N THR A 398 13.91 21.24 -16.17
CA THR A 398 15.07 20.71 -15.44
C THR A 398 14.67 19.66 -14.42
N PHE A 399 13.37 19.37 -14.26
CA PHE A 399 12.84 18.51 -13.20
C PHE A 399 12.71 17.05 -13.63
N VAL A 400 12.37 16.83 -14.89
CA VAL A 400 12.02 15.53 -15.44
C VAL A 400 12.60 15.42 -16.83
N ARG A 401 12.95 14.21 -17.23
CA ARG A 401 13.37 13.85 -18.58
C ARG A 401 12.47 12.74 -19.11
N ASN A 402 11.96 12.88 -20.33
CA ASN A 402 11.14 11.85 -20.99
C ASN A 402 12.02 11.06 -21.96
N ILE A 403 12.23 9.78 -21.68
CA ILE A 403 13.06 8.88 -22.48
C ILE A 403 12.21 7.66 -22.84
N HIS A 404 11.93 7.47 -24.12
CA HIS A 404 11.14 6.36 -24.65
C HIS A 404 9.75 6.25 -23.99
N GLY A 405 9.14 7.38 -23.66
CA GLY A 405 7.84 7.48 -22.99
C GLY A 405 7.89 7.41 -21.46
N ASP A 406 9.04 7.12 -20.88
CA ASP A 406 9.23 7.06 -19.42
C ASP A 406 9.80 8.36 -18.86
N TYR A 407 9.19 8.86 -17.80
CA TYR A 407 9.58 10.11 -17.14
C TYR A 407 10.54 9.86 -15.98
N TYR A 408 11.78 10.29 -16.09
CA TYR A 408 12.81 10.15 -15.06
C TYR A 408 13.05 11.45 -14.30
N LEU A 409 13.15 11.37 -12.98
CA LEU A 409 13.46 12.53 -12.14
C LEU A 409 14.90 12.99 -12.37
N VAL A 410 15.09 14.30 -12.51
CA VAL A 410 16.41 14.91 -12.71
C VAL A 410 16.89 15.54 -11.39
N PRO A 411 18.11 15.22 -10.91
CA PRO A 411 18.69 15.85 -9.73
C PRO A 411 18.75 17.37 -9.86
N LYS A 412 18.74 18.07 -8.73
CA LYS A 412 18.87 19.54 -8.74
C LYS A 412 20.21 20.01 -9.33
N THR A 413 21.27 19.24 -9.10
CA THR A 413 22.62 19.49 -9.58
C THR A 413 23.14 18.26 -10.30
N TYR A 414 23.62 18.45 -11.52
CA TYR A 414 24.19 17.39 -12.35
C TYR A 414 25.28 17.98 -13.25
N GLU A 415 26.17 17.13 -13.74
CA GLU A 415 27.24 17.53 -14.64
C GLU A 415 26.69 17.86 -16.04
N LYS A 416 27.10 19.00 -16.60
CA LYS A 416 26.67 19.44 -17.92
C LYS A 416 27.26 18.51 -18.99
N GLY A 417 26.41 17.95 -19.84
CA GLY A 417 26.84 17.00 -20.88
C GLY A 417 26.77 15.53 -20.46
N ASN A 418 26.45 15.24 -19.20
CA ASN A 418 26.23 13.87 -18.76
C ASN A 418 24.83 13.40 -19.19
N ASN A 419 24.77 12.39 -20.07
CA ASN A 419 23.51 11.81 -20.54
C ASN A 419 22.79 10.97 -19.47
N ARG A 420 23.40 10.78 -18.29
CA ARG A 420 22.85 10.08 -17.12
C ARG A 420 22.38 11.06 -16.05
N ASN A 421 21.91 12.23 -16.47
CA ASN A 421 21.42 13.32 -15.60
C ASN A 421 20.11 13.00 -14.86
N PHE A 422 19.82 11.72 -14.63
CA PHE A 422 18.69 11.20 -13.86
C PHE A 422 19.14 10.14 -12.84
N LEU A 423 20.45 9.84 -12.78
CA LEU A 423 21.05 8.99 -11.77
C LEU A 423 21.36 9.81 -10.50
N PHE A 424 20.85 9.35 -9.37
CA PHE A 424 21.19 9.89 -8.05
C PHE A 424 22.19 8.96 -7.35
N PHE A 425 23.08 9.54 -6.56
CA PHE A 425 23.95 8.79 -5.66
C PHE A 425 23.94 9.46 -4.29
N GLU A 426 23.31 8.81 -3.32
CA GLU A 426 23.07 9.33 -1.98
C GLU A 426 23.39 8.24 -0.96
N SER A 427 24.18 8.57 0.07
CA SER A 427 24.51 7.63 1.16
C SER A 427 24.94 6.23 0.69
N ASP A 428 25.90 6.18 -0.24
CA ASP A 428 26.46 4.93 -0.80
C ASP A 428 25.46 4.07 -1.60
N THR A 429 24.36 4.69 -2.06
CA THR A 429 23.28 4.03 -2.79
C THR A 429 22.95 4.78 -4.07
N PHE A 430 22.84 4.05 -5.17
CA PHE A 430 22.39 4.57 -6.47
C PHE A 430 20.88 4.52 -6.55
N TYR A 431 20.26 5.59 -7.03
CA TYR A 431 18.82 5.65 -7.26
C TYR A 431 18.49 6.08 -8.69
N ILE A 432 17.51 5.43 -9.28
CA ILE A 432 16.83 5.87 -10.50
C ILE A 432 15.35 5.95 -10.17
N VAL A 433 14.73 7.10 -10.45
CA VAL A 433 13.34 7.39 -10.07
C VAL A 433 12.53 7.67 -11.33
N LYS A 434 11.59 6.77 -11.62
CA LYS A 434 10.58 6.89 -12.68
C LYS A 434 9.28 7.43 -12.10
N ILE A 435 8.73 8.46 -12.73
CA ILE A 435 7.49 9.12 -12.33
C ILE A 435 6.41 8.62 -13.29
N VAL A 436 5.54 7.75 -12.81
CA VAL A 436 4.44 7.18 -13.60
C VAL A 436 3.27 8.16 -13.69
N GLU A 437 2.99 8.86 -12.59
CA GLU A 437 1.93 9.88 -12.56
C GLU A 437 2.32 11.03 -11.63
N ALA A 438 1.94 12.25 -12.00
CA ALA A 438 2.15 13.43 -11.19
C ALA A 438 0.95 14.38 -11.28
N VAL A 439 0.13 14.33 -10.24
CA VAL A 439 -1.14 15.05 -10.14
C VAL A 439 -0.90 16.52 -9.77
N ASN A 440 -1.68 17.40 -10.39
CA ASN A 440 -1.84 18.81 -10.01
C ASN A 440 -3.29 19.27 -10.28
N THR A 441 -3.62 20.48 -9.84
CA THR A 441 -4.95 21.06 -10.01
C THR A 441 -5.36 21.23 -11.48
N ALA A 442 -4.42 21.59 -12.37
CA ALA A 442 -4.71 21.80 -13.79
C ALA A 442 -5.17 20.51 -14.48
N LYS A 443 -4.49 19.39 -14.19
CA LYS A 443 -4.84 18.07 -14.74
C LYS A 443 -6.21 17.56 -14.26
N LEU A 444 -6.64 17.96 -13.06
CA LEU A 444 -7.95 17.59 -12.50
C LEU A 444 -9.08 18.57 -12.84
N ALA A 445 -8.79 19.65 -13.57
CA ALA A 445 -9.81 20.59 -14.01
C ALA A 445 -10.73 19.96 -15.07
N ALA A 446 -11.92 20.54 -15.26
CA ALA A 446 -12.79 20.13 -16.35
C ALA A 446 -12.12 20.41 -17.71
N LYS A 447 -12.47 19.63 -18.74
CA LYS A 447 -11.88 19.74 -20.09
C LYS A 447 -11.84 21.17 -20.66
N ASP A 448 -12.92 21.92 -20.44
CA ASP A 448 -13.08 23.27 -20.98
C ASP A 448 -12.35 24.34 -20.15
N ASP A 449 -11.94 24.01 -18.92
CA ASP A 449 -11.31 24.94 -17.98
C ASP A 449 -9.77 24.96 -18.12
N ASP A 450 -9.15 23.85 -18.56
CA ASP A 450 -7.70 23.76 -18.73
C ASP A 450 -7.31 22.79 -19.86
N LEU A 451 -6.44 23.24 -20.77
CA LEU A 451 -5.91 22.41 -21.86
C LEU A 451 -5.09 21.21 -21.36
N ASN A 452 -4.55 21.30 -20.15
CA ASN A 452 -3.79 20.25 -19.49
C ASN A 452 -4.67 19.29 -18.69
N SER A 453 -6.00 19.44 -18.73
CA SER A 453 -6.94 18.51 -18.10
C SER A 453 -6.74 17.08 -18.61
N TYR A 454 -6.80 16.10 -17.70
CA TYR A 454 -6.76 14.68 -18.06
C TYR A 454 -7.84 14.29 -19.06
N GLU A 455 -9.00 14.96 -19.06
CA GLU A 455 -10.11 14.70 -20.00
C GLU A 455 -9.72 14.96 -21.49
N ASN A 456 -8.56 15.56 -21.74
CA ASN A 456 -8.01 15.76 -23.08
C ASN A 456 -7.14 14.60 -23.57
N PHE A 457 -6.57 13.77 -22.68
CA PHE A 457 -5.55 12.79 -23.07
C PHE A 457 -5.55 11.47 -22.28
N LYS A 458 -6.37 11.30 -21.24
CA LYS A 458 -6.58 10.03 -20.54
C LYS A 458 -8.02 9.56 -20.69
N THR A 459 -8.22 8.26 -20.53
CA THR A 459 -9.54 7.63 -20.48
C THR A 459 -10.21 7.88 -19.12
N GLU A 460 -11.54 7.79 -19.08
CA GLU A 460 -12.32 7.91 -17.84
C GLU A 460 -11.90 6.88 -16.77
N ALA A 461 -11.54 5.67 -17.20
CA ALA A 461 -11.06 4.62 -16.30
C ALA A 461 -9.71 4.99 -15.64
N GLU A 462 -8.76 5.52 -16.42
CA GLU A 462 -7.47 5.98 -15.89
C GLU A 462 -7.64 7.16 -14.93
N ILE A 463 -8.52 8.11 -15.26
CA ILE A 463 -8.82 9.26 -14.39
C ILE A 463 -9.41 8.77 -13.07
N THR A 464 -10.32 7.80 -13.12
CA THR A 464 -10.94 7.20 -11.93
C THR A 464 -9.89 6.51 -11.06
N GLU A 465 -9.01 5.68 -11.65
CA GLU A 465 -7.90 5.04 -10.90
C GLU A 465 -7.01 6.07 -10.19
N ILE A 466 -6.65 7.15 -10.88
CA ILE A 466 -5.84 8.24 -10.31
C ILE A 466 -6.59 8.89 -9.14
N ILE A 467 -7.85 9.28 -9.33
CA ILE A 467 -8.64 9.95 -8.30
C ILE A 467 -8.81 9.04 -7.08
N ASP A 468 -9.09 7.75 -7.27
CA ASP A 468 -9.28 6.79 -6.19
C ASP A 468 -8.03 6.64 -5.34
N HIS A 469 -6.84 6.49 -5.96
CA HIS A 469 -5.59 6.38 -5.21
C HIS A 469 -5.20 7.66 -4.46
N VAL A 470 -5.43 8.84 -5.04
CA VAL A 470 -5.19 10.11 -4.36
C VAL A 470 -6.16 10.27 -3.19
N THR A 471 -7.42 9.92 -3.40
CA THR A 471 -8.48 9.99 -2.37
C THR A 471 -8.14 9.07 -1.21
N GLU A 472 -7.79 7.81 -1.48
CA GLU A 472 -7.33 6.85 -0.47
C GLU A 472 -6.14 7.41 0.33
N SER A 473 -5.15 7.99 -0.35
CA SER A 473 -3.96 8.55 0.31
C SER A 473 -4.32 9.70 1.25
N LEU A 474 -5.28 10.54 0.88
CA LEU A 474 -5.76 11.66 1.71
C LEU A 474 -6.68 11.23 2.84
N ALA A 475 -7.54 10.25 2.59
CA ALA A 475 -8.44 9.68 3.59
C ALA A 475 -7.67 9.02 4.74
N ARG A 476 -6.44 8.56 4.49
CA ARG A 476 -5.55 8.00 5.52
C ARG A 476 -4.97 9.05 6.48
N LEU A 477 -4.99 10.34 6.13
CA LEU A 477 -4.49 11.41 7.01
C LEU A 477 -5.42 11.57 8.22
N GLU A 478 -4.85 11.62 9.43
CA GLU A 478 -5.62 11.72 10.68
C GLU A 478 -6.53 12.95 10.74
N ALA A 479 -6.08 14.09 10.20
CA ALA A 479 -6.91 15.29 10.09
C ALA A 479 -8.13 15.09 9.18
N THR A 480 -7.95 14.36 8.07
CA THR A 480 -9.06 14.05 7.15
C THR A 480 -10.05 13.10 7.79
N LYS A 481 -9.59 12.04 8.46
CA LYS A 481 -10.46 11.12 9.22
C LYS A 481 -11.26 11.89 10.25
N THR A 482 -10.62 12.73 11.06
CA THR A 482 -11.29 13.54 12.08
C THR A 482 -12.37 14.42 11.48
N ASN A 483 -12.09 15.08 10.36
CA ASN A 483 -13.07 15.93 9.66
C ASN A 483 -14.24 15.12 9.08
N ALA A 484 -13.97 13.96 8.48
CA ALA A 484 -15.01 13.09 7.94
C ALA A 484 -15.92 12.57 9.06
N LEU A 485 -15.34 12.12 10.18
CA LEU A 485 -16.10 11.68 11.34
C LEU A 485 -16.98 12.81 11.87
N ASN A 486 -16.43 14.01 12.08
CA ASN A 486 -17.22 15.18 12.49
C ASN A 486 -18.37 15.49 11.52
N PHE A 487 -18.14 15.35 10.22
CA PHE A 487 -19.16 15.59 9.20
C PHE A 487 -20.34 14.62 9.34
N TYR A 488 -20.07 13.31 9.40
CA TYR A 488 -21.13 12.31 9.51
C TYR A 488 -21.82 12.31 10.87
N MET A 489 -21.10 12.63 11.94
CA MET A 489 -21.63 12.64 13.31
C MET A 489 -22.51 13.87 13.59
N LYS A 490 -22.33 14.98 12.87
CA LYS A 490 -22.99 16.26 13.18
C LYS A 490 -24.51 16.22 13.06
N ASP A 491 -25.02 15.45 12.09
CA ASP A 491 -26.45 15.38 11.81
C ASP A 491 -27.13 14.21 12.52
N LEU A 492 -26.38 13.41 13.28
CA LEU A 492 -26.93 12.31 14.08
C LEU A 492 -27.44 12.86 15.40
N LYS A 493 -28.70 12.54 15.72
CA LYS A 493 -29.18 12.67 17.10
C LYS A 493 -28.80 11.40 17.84
N ILE A 494 -27.81 11.52 18.72
CA ILE A 494 -27.36 10.38 19.53
C ILE A 494 -27.87 10.52 20.95
N VAL A 495 -28.74 9.59 21.35
CA VAL A 495 -29.12 9.43 22.76
C VAL A 495 -28.15 8.43 23.38
N PHE A 496 -27.59 8.80 24.52
CA PHE A 496 -26.67 7.96 25.27
C PHE A 496 -27.33 7.55 26.57
N HIS A 497 -27.37 6.24 26.82
CA HIS A 497 -27.81 5.69 28.10
C HIS A 497 -26.65 5.35 29.05
N ASP A 498 -25.42 5.44 28.54
CA ASP A 498 -24.17 5.20 29.27
C ASP A 498 -23.35 6.50 29.29
N GLU A 499 -23.10 7.01 30.50
CA GLU A 499 -22.39 8.28 30.73
C GLU A 499 -20.91 8.20 30.29
N ASP A 500 -20.28 7.03 30.45
CA ASP A 500 -18.89 6.82 30.08
C ASP A 500 -18.71 6.82 28.56
N VAL A 501 -19.70 6.31 27.82
CA VAL A 501 -19.78 6.41 26.36
C VAL A 501 -20.07 7.84 25.95
N TYR A 502 -21.03 8.52 26.59
CA TYR A 502 -21.35 9.93 26.30
C TYR A 502 -20.12 10.84 26.42
N GLU A 503 -19.41 10.78 27.54
CA GLU A 503 -18.23 11.63 27.76
C GLU A 503 -17.10 11.32 26.76
N PHE A 504 -16.96 10.06 26.33
CA PHE A 504 -16.02 9.71 25.25
C PHE A 504 -16.41 10.35 23.91
N PHE A 505 -17.68 10.28 23.51
CA PHE A 505 -18.14 10.93 22.28
C PHE A 505 -18.01 12.45 22.35
N LYS A 506 -18.30 13.05 23.50
CA LYS A 506 -18.12 14.48 23.75
C LYS A 506 -16.66 14.92 23.72
N GLU A 507 -15.74 14.11 24.24
CA GLU A 507 -14.29 14.37 24.15
C GLU A 507 -13.80 14.25 22.70
N LYS A 508 -14.28 13.24 21.96
CA LYS A 508 -13.88 12.99 20.56
C LYS A 508 -14.46 14.00 19.57
N PHE A 509 -15.67 14.48 19.83
CA PHE A 509 -16.41 15.36 18.92
C PHE A 509 -16.89 16.64 19.62
N PRO A 510 -15.99 17.44 20.23
CA PRO A 510 -16.37 18.55 21.09
C PRO A 510 -17.24 19.58 20.37
N ASP A 511 -16.98 19.84 19.09
CA ASP A 511 -17.71 20.80 18.27
C ASP A 511 -19.20 20.43 18.08
N ILE A 512 -19.54 19.14 18.15
CA ILE A 512 -20.92 18.65 18.03
C ILE A 512 -21.67 18.84 19.35
N PHE A 513 -20.99 18.59 20.48
CA PHE A 513 -21.59 18.60 21.82
C PHE A 513 -21.49 19.96 22.54
N ASP A 514 -20.62 20.88 22.12
CA ASP A 514 -20.52 22.23 22.70
C ASP A 514 -21.61 23.20 22.18
N ASP A 515 -22.22 22.94 21.03
CA ASP A 515 -23.29 23.80 20.49
C ASP A 515 -24.61 23.73 21.31
N GLU A 516 -24.78 22.73 22.18
CA GLU A 516 -25.86 22.74 23.18
C GLU A 516 -25.70 23.87 24.23
N LYS A 517 -24.49 24.40 24.45
CA LYS A 517 -24.30 25.56 25.34
C LYS A 517 -24.73 26.89 24.70
N LYS A 518 -24.86 26.98 23.37
CA LYS A 518 -25.27 28.20 22.67
C LYS A 518 -26.78 28.32 22.46
N LYS A 519 -27.56 27.31 22.84
CA LYS A 519 -29.03 27.30 22.78
C LYS A 519 -29.68 27.19 24.17
N LYS A 520 -29.06 27.76 25.21
CA LYS A 520 -29.74 28.03 26.49
C LYS A 520 -30.13 29.49 26.62
#